data_AF-A0A9P5JFF0-F1
#
_entry.id   AF-A0A9P5JFF0-F1
#
_cell.length_a   1.000
_cell.length_b   1.000
_cell.length_c   1.000
_cell.angle_alpha   90.00
_cell.angle_beta   90.00
_cell.angle_gamma   90.00
#
_symmetry.space_group_name_H-M   'P 1'
#
loop_
_entity.id
_entity.type
_entity.pdbx_description
1 polymer ?
#
loop_
_entity_poly.entity_id
_entity_poly.type
_entity_poly.pdbx_seq_one_letter_code
_entity_poly.pdbx_strand_id
1 'polypeptide(L)'
;MAEKVAPMKAIDKAASSGAMFKLLAFSIALAVVPISSYFVSLNRFWDGNNTYAAITAVISANVVLVSYIILSVLEDQGDQARIDSAKQGLESKKNK
;
A
#
# COMPACT_ATOMS: atom_id res chain seq x y z
N MET A 1 -8.25 -13.61 28.97
CA MET A 1 -7.06 -12.76 28.70
C MET A 1 -6.56 -12.82 27.26
N ALA A 2 -6.97 -13.79 26.42
CA ALA A 2 -6.54 -13.89 25.01
C ALA A 2 -7.18 -12.86 24.06
N GLU A 3 -8.34 -12.29 24.41
CA GLU A 3 -9.05 -11.33 23.54
C GLU A 3 -8.36 -9.95 23.48
N LYS A 4 -7.64 -9.55 24.53
CA LYS A 4 -6.91 -8.27 24.57
C LYS A 4 -5.58 -8.26 23.80
N VAL A 5 -5.02 -9.42 23.46
CA VAL A 5 -3.72 -9.52 22.76
C VAL A 5 -3.84 -9.49 21.23
N ALA A 6 -5.02 -9.78 20.67
CA ALA A 6 -5.27 -9.67 19.24
C ALA A 6 -5.20 -8.22 18.70
N PRO A 7 -5.85 -7.20 19.31
CA PRO A 7 -5.74 -5.83 18.83
C PRO A 7 -4.31 -5.28 19.02
N MET A 8 -3.60 -5.70 20.06
CA MET A 8 -2.24 -5.24 20.35
C MET A 8 -1.23 -5.73 19.31
N LYS A 9 -1.33 -7.00 18.88
CA LYS A 9 -0.51 -7.53 17.77
C LYS A 9 -0.83 -6.87 16.42
N ALA A 10 -2.09 -6.51 16.17
CA ALA A 10 -2.47 -5.80 14.95
C ALA A 10 -1.89 -4.38 14.95
N ILE A 11 -1.86 -3.71 16.10
CA ILE A 11 -1.22 -2.39 16.26
C ILE A 11 0.30 -2.50 16.09
N ASP A 12 0.98 -3.51 16.65
CA ASP A 12 2.42 -3.72 16.45
C ASP A 12 2.76 -4.03 14.97
N LYS A 13 1.93 -4.82 14.29
CA LYS A 13 2.13 -5.12 12.85
C LYS A 13 1.86 -3.88 11.98
N ALA A 14 0.85 -3.07 12.31
CA ALA A 14 0.59 -1.79 11.66
C ALA A 14 1.68 -0.73 11.97
N ALA A 15 2.28 -0.79 13.16
CA ALA A 15 3.40 0.04 13.59
C ALA A 15 4.76 -0.44 13.06
N SER A 16 4.80 -1.60 12.39
CA SER A 16 5.97 -2.01 11.61
C SER A 16 6.29 -0.89 10.63
N SER A 17 7.47 -0.29 10.79
CA SER A 17 7.93 0.93 10.10
C SER A 17 7.70 0.92 8.57
N GLY A 18 7.67 -0.26 7.95
CA GLY A 18 7.38 -0.43 6.52
C GLY A 18 5.96 -0.04 6.11
N ALA A 19 4.94 -0.40 6.90
CA ALA A 19 3.54 -0.17 6.54
C ALA A 19 3.19 1.33 6.63
N MET A 20 3.60 2.00 7.71
CA MET A 20 3.44 3.45 7.90
C MET A 20 4.05 4.26 6.74
N PHE A 21 5.27 3.93 6.33
CA PHE A 21 5.93 4.63 5.22
C PHE A 21 5.22 4.43 3.89
N LYS A 22 4.74 3.21 3.60
CA LYS A 22 4.03 2.90 2.35
C LYS A 22 2.65 3.55 2.31
N LEU A 23 1.91 3.55 3.42
CA LEU A 23 0.64 4.27 3.54
C LEU A 23 0.82 5.77 3.26
N LEU A 24 1.87 6.38 3.83
CA LEU A 24 2.19 7.78 3.57
C LEU A 24 2.58 8.01 2.11
N ALA A 25 3.43 7.16 1.54
CA ALA A 25 3.81 7.24 0.13
C ALA A 25 2.59 7.11 -0.80
N PHE A 26 1.66 6.21 -0.50
CA PHE A 26 0.43 6.04 -1.25
C PHE A 26 -0.53 7.20 -1.10
N SER A 27 -0.65 7.79 0.10
CA SER A 27 -1.44 8.99 0.33
C SER A 27 -0.93 10.16 -0.53
N ILE A 28 0.39 10.36 -0.56
CA ILE A 28 1.01 11.36 -1.42
C ILE A 28 0.81 11.02 -2.90
N ALA A 29 1.00 9.75 -3.30
CA ALA A 29 0.81 9.31 -4.67
C ALA A 29 -0.64 9.52 -5.15
N LEU A 30 -1.63 9.28 -4.30
CA LEU A 30 -3.05 9.48 -4.62
C LEU A 30 -3.37 10.95 -4.90
N ALA A 31 -2.65 11.89 -4.29
CA ALA A 31 -2.77 13.31 -4.61
C ALA A 31 -1.96 13.66 -5.86
N VAL A 32 -0.68 13.31 -5.89
CA VAL A 32 0.26 13.79 -6.91
C VAL A 32 -0.01 13.15 -8.26
N VAL A 33 -0.26 11.83 -8.33
CA VAL A 33 -0.37 11.10 -9.60
C VAL A 33 -1.60 11.56 -10.41
N PRO A 34 -2.82 11.64 -9.86
CA PRO A 34 -3.98 12.07 -10.62
C PRO A 34 -3.92 13.53 -11.03
N ILE A 35 -3.39 14.41 -10.16
CA ILE A 35 -3.17 15.82 -10.46
C ILE A 35 -2.15 15.97 -11.59
N SER A 36 -1.02 15.26 -11.49
CA SER A 36 0.00 15.27 -12.55
C SER A 36 -0.56 14.73 -13.86
N SER A 37 -1.31 13.63 -13.78
CA SER A 37 -1.99 13.03 -14.92
C SER A 37 -2.92 14.04 -15.58
N TYR A 38 -3.73 14.79 -14.82
CA TYR A 38 -4.60 15.84 -15.34
C TYR A 38 -3.84 16.89 -16.14
N PHE A 39 -2.79 17.49 -15.56
CA PHE A 39 -2.07 18.59 -16.22
C PHE A 39 -1.25 18.11 -17.43
N VAL A 40 -0.64 16.92 -17.34
CA VAL A 40 0.08 16.32 -18.47
C VAL A 40 -0.87 16.00 -19.61
N SER A 41 -2.01 15.41 -19.28
CA SER A 41 -3.10 15.10 -20.20
C SER A 41 -3.60 16.35 -20.92
N LEU A 42 -3.90 17.40 -20.14
CA LEU A 42 -4.44 18.65 -20.64
C LEU A 42 -3.52 19.32 -21.66
N ASN A 43 -2.21 19.31 -21.40
CA ASN A 43 -1.23 20.05 -22.20
C ASN A 43 -0.65 19.27 -23.39
N ARG A 44 -0.71 17.93 -23.40
CA ARG A 44 -0.09 17.10 -24.46
C ARG A 44 -1.04 16.24 -25.29
N PHE A 45 -2.20 15.87 -24.75
CA PHE A 45 -3.06 14.86 -25.39
C PHE A 45 -4.41 15.40 -25.84
N TRP A 46 -4.96 16.39 -25.14
CA TRP A 46 -6.34 16.84 -25.37
C TRP A 46 -6.48 18.32 -25.72
N ASP A 47 -5.38 19.00 -26.05
CA ASP A 47 -5.36 20.37 -26.59
C ASP A 47 -6.17 21.38 -25.74
N GLY A 48 -6.10 21.25 -24.41
CA GLY A 48 -6.84 22.10 -23.47
C GLY A 48 -8.27 21.64 -23.16
N ASN A 49 -8.73 20.47 -23.63
CA ASN A 49 -10.04 19.95 -23.25
C ASN A 49 -10.04 19.36 -21.83
N ASN A 50 -10.52 20.18 -20.89
CA ASN A 50 -10.62 19.86 -19.47
C ASN A 50 -11.44 18.60 -19.16
N THR A 51 -12.46 18.28 -19.95
CA THR A 51 -13.33 17.12 -19.70
C THR A 51 -12.57 15.80 -19.90
N TYR A 52 -11.85 15.68 -21.02
CA TYR A 52 -11.06 14.47 -21.27
C TYR A 52 -9.86 14.35 -20.33
N ALA A 53 -9.21 15.47 -19.98
CA ALA A 53 -8.15 15.47 -18.98
C ALA A 53 -8.66 15.02 -17.60
N ALA A 54 -9.85 15.46 -17.20
CA ALA A 54 -10.48 15.04 -15.94
C ALA A 54 -10.81 13.55 -15.94
N ILE A 55 -11.32 12.99 -17.04
CA ILE A 55 -11.59 11.55 -17.16
C ILE A 55 -10.29 10.76 -16.98
N THR A 56 -9.21 11.18 -17.62
CA THR A 56 -7.89 10.53 -17.48
C THR A 56 -7.34 10.60 -16.05
N ALA A 57 -7.56 11.72 -15.36
CA ALA A 57 -7.20 11.87 -13.95
C ALA A 57 -7.98 10.86 -13.07
N VAL A 58 -9.30 10.73 -13.27
CA VAL A 58 -10.14 9.75 -12.55
C VAL A 58 -9.69 8.32 -12.82
N ILE A 59 -9.38 7.99 -14.07
CA ILE A 59 -8.85 6.66 -14.42
C ILE A 59 -7.51 6.42 -13.70
N SER A 60 -6.60 7.40 -13.71
CA SER A 60 -5.30 7.27 -13.05
C SER A 60 -5.41 7.11 -11.52
N ALA A 61 -6.38 7.77 -10.87
CA ALA A 61 -6.64 7.59 -9.44
C ALA A 61 -7.06 6.14 -9.12
N ASN A 62 -7.94 5.56 -9.94
CA ASN A 62 -8.36 4.16 -9.77
C ASN A 62 -7.19 3.19 -10.01
N VAL A 63 -6.29 3.49 -10.94
CA VAL A 63 -5.06 2.70 -11.15
C VAL A 63 -4.15 2.73 -9.92
N VAL A 64 -3.97 3.90 -9.29
CA VAL A 64 -3.19 4.02 -8.04
C VAL A 64 -3.85 3.21 -6.91
N LEU A 65 -5.17 3.27 -6.78
CA LEU A 65 -5.92 2.51 -5.78
C LEU A 65 -5.75 1.00 -5.98
N VAL A 66 -5.90 0.48 -7.20
CA VAL A 66 -5.68 -0.94 -7.49
C VAL A 66 -4.24 -1.34 -7.21
N SER A 67 -3.27 -0.50 -7.58
CA SER A 67 -1.85 -0.74 -7.30
C SER A 67 -1.57 -0.82 -5.80
N TYR A 68 -2.20 0.04 -4.99
CA TYR A 68 -2.14 -0.02 -3.53
C TYR A 68 -2.65 -1.34 -2.97
N ILE A 69 -3.81 -1.80 -3.45
CA ILE A 69 -4.41 -3.05 -3.01
C ILE A 69 -3.48 -4.23 -3.31
N ILE A 70 -2.96 -4.30 -4.54
CA ILE A 70 -2.05 -5.39 -4.95
C ILE A 70 -0.79 -5.39 -4.10
N LEU A 71 -0.14 -4.23 -3.91
CA LEU A 71 1.08 -4.13 -3.11
C LEU A 71 0.83 -4.48 -1.63
N SER A 72 -0.31 -4.06 -1.09
CA SER A 72 -0.72 -4.38 0.28
C SER A 72 -0.92 -5.90 0.47
N VAL A 73 -1.56 -6.56 -0.50
CA VAL A 73 -1.79 -8.01 -0.45
C VAL A 73 -0.49 -8.80 -0.63
N LEU A 74 0.42 -8.34 -1.49
CA LEU A 74 1.72 -8.99 -1.67
C LEU A 74 2.58 -8.89 -0.39
N GLU A 75 2.55 -7.74 0.27
CA GLU A 75 3.26 -7.51 1.53
C GLU A 75 2.72 -8.36 2.67
N ASP A 76 1.40 -8.49 2.78
CA ASP A 76 0.78 -9.29 3.83
C ASP A 76 1.18 -10.77 3.75
N GLN A 77 1.31 -11.31 2.53
CA GLN A 77 1.81 -12.67 2.28
C GLN A 77 3.30 -12.82 2.66
N GLY A 78 4.13 -11.83 2.33
CA GLY A 78 5.56 -11.85 2.63
C GLY A 78 5.85 -11.79 4.14
N ASP A 79 5.06 -11.01 4.89
CA ASP A 79 5.17 -10.96 6.35
C ASP A 79 4.78 -12.28 7.01
N GLN A 80 3.75 -12.95 6.50
CA GLN A 80 3.31 -14.24 7.02
C GLN A 80 4.42 -15.30 6.90
N ALA A 81 5.06 -15.39 5.73
CA ALA A 81 6.17 -16.32 5.49
C ALA A 81 7.40 -16.05 6.39
N ARG A 82 7.69 -14.77 6.68
CA ARG A 82 8.79 -14.39 7.59
C ARG A 82 8.49 -14.77 9.03
N ILE A 83 7.25 -14.60 9.48
CA ILE A 83 6.82 -14.98 10.83
C ILE A 83 6.90 -16.50 11.01
N ASP A 84 6.49 -17.28 10.01
CA ASP A 84 6.54 -18.73 10.06
C ASP A 84 7.99 -19.26 10.06
N SER A 85 8.88 -18.65 9.27
CA SER A 85 10.31 -18.95 9.27
C SER A 85 10.99 -18.61 10.61
N ALA A 86 10.61 -17.48 11.22
CA ALA A 86 11.14 -17.06 12.52
C ALA A 86 10.68 -18.00 13.66
N LYS A 87 9.43 -18.48 13.63
CA LYS A 87 8.93 -19.46 14.61
C LYS A 87 9.70 -20.78 14.53
N GLN A 88 9.93 -21.31 13.33
CA GLN A 88 10.67 -22.57 13.16
C GLN A 88 12.12 -22.48 13.68
N GLY A 89 12.79 -21.34 13.47
CA GLY A 89 14.14 -21.11 14.01
C GLY A 89 14.21 -21.05 15.54
N LEU A 90 13.16 -20.55 16.19
CA LEU A 90 13.05 -20.51 17.65
C LEU A 90 12.76 -21.89 18.25
N GLU A 91 11.91 -22.69 17.60
CA GLU A 91 11.59 -24.06 18.05
C GLU A 91 12.80 -25.00 17.94
N SER A 92 13.61 -24.85 16.88
CA SER A 92 14.84 -25.64 16.70
C SER A 92 15.91 -25.35 17.77
N LYS A 93 15.97 -24.13 18.30
CA LYS A 93 16.88 -23.76 19.41
C LYS A 93 16.39 -24.19 20.79
N LYS A 94 15.09 -24.46 20.96
CA LYS A 94 14.53 -24.93 22.24
C LYS A 94 14.71 -26.43 22.47
N ASN A 95 14.89 -27.19 21.39
CA ASN A 95 15.09 -28.65 21.42
C ASN A 95 16.57 -29.07 21.35
N LYS A 96 17.50 -28.15 21.63
CA LYS A 96 18.94 -28.40 21.64
C LYS A 96 19.54 -27.81 22.91
#